data_AF-A0A9X7YP78-F1
#
_entry.id   AF-A0A9X7YP78-F1
#
_cell.length_a   1.000
_cell.length_b   1.000
_cell.length_c   1.000
_cell.angle_alpha   90.00
_cell.angle_beta   90.00
_cell.angle_gamma   90.00
#
_symmetry.space_group_name_H-M   'P 1'
#
loop_
_entity.id
_entity.type
_entity.pdbx_description
1 polymer ?
#
loop_
_entity_poly.entity_id
_entity_poly.type
_entity_poly.pdbx_seq_one_letter_code
_entity_poly.pdbx_strand_id
1 'polypeptide(L)'
;MSHHGKRILLAAAGSSATTLALLLLLPATLPGYPVLIAGAGVSLTLLLSYRLVIRPLILFSHQITHALTHSEHDNNRYPLPDYLQQEMHQLQQQLTGYAQLKAKLSVHSSRIAIAAAEMSFTADQMKRKIHEEVNDSHSLIESAGHIQASVDQMVQQTQAAETAANDAMHINTLGKQAIDETLPKMEGTRSEVENNATLIAELEAKSEQIKAITGVISAIAEQTNLLALNAAIEAARAGEQGRGFAVVADEVRALAAKTSDATQQIGQTVAEINEQIKQAVNNSRQLRHTITEGVQMTQSISEHLHGIYRHSQAIEHSISDIATSVSDNSDNIRTISAIVEQTGSRLEHTEQEISAMSERSLALSETAEEIYQAFGDTDLGGMHEQARQEALQAATAIATLLEQAIRTGTLTEAQVFDTAYQPIAGTNPQKYHTAYDRLADDNFPAVQEAILQRHPSIAYAGAVDVNGYFPTHNKKFSEPLTGDYEYDLLHNRSKRIFNDRTGSRCGNHTQPFLLQTYKRDTGEVMHDLSVPIYVNGKHWGGFRIGYRSE
;
A
#
# COMPACT_ATOMS: atom_id res chain seq x y z
N MET A 1 59.21 49.67 -29.03
CA MET A 1 60.22 50.74 -29.12
C MET A 1 61.12 50.49 -30.32
N SER A 2 61.19 51.44 -31.26
CA SER A 2 61.88 51.25 -32.54
C SER A 2 63.39 51.01 -32.36
N HIS A 3 63.99 50.29 -33.31
CA HIS A 3 65.42 49.99 -33.37
C HIS A 3 66.34 51.23 -33.28
N HIS A 4 65.79 52.42 -33.53
CA HIS A 4 66.49 53.71 -33.43
C HIS A 4 66.71 54.16 -31.97
N GLY A 5 65.77 53.92 -31.06
CA GLY A 5 65.90 54.34 -29.65
C GLY A 5 66.95 53.54 -28.86
N LYS A 6 67.13 52.25 -29.20
CA LYS A 6 68.14 51.39 -28.56
C LYS A 6 69.57 51.78 -28.92
N ARG A 7 69.83 52.27 -30.14
CA ARG A 7 71.17 52.68 -30.58
C ARG A 7 71.61 54.01 -29.97
N ILE A 8 70.70 54.95 -29.77
CA ILE A 8 71.00 56.26 -29.16
C ILE A 8 71.35 56.10 -27.67
N LEU A 9 70.64 55.25 -26.92
CA LEU A 9 70.97 55.00 -25.50
C LEU A 9 72.29 54.25 -25.31
N LEU A 10 72.65 53.32 -26.20
CA LEU A 10 73.91 52.56 -26.10
C LEU A 10 75.13 53.39 -26.52
N ALA A 11 74.99 54.28 -27.50
CA ALA A 11 76.06 55.21 -27.89
C ALA A 11 76.34 56.27 -26.79
N ALA A 12 75.31 56.69 -26.04
CA ALA A 12 75.47 57.59 -24.90
C ALA A 12 76.01 56.91 -23.63
N ALA A 13 75.93 55.58 -23.53
CA ALA A 13 76.30 54.80 -22.34
C ALA A 13 77.79 54.46 -22.26
N GLY A 14 78.43 54.17 -23.40
CA GLY A 14 79.87 53.91 -23.47
C GLY A 14 80.70 55.16 -23.18
N SER A 15 80.12 56.34 -23.41
CA SER A 15 80.79 57.62 -23.20
C SER A 15 80.58 58.21 -21.80
N SER A 16 79.57 57.78 -21.02
CA SER A 16 79.16 58.42 -19.75
C SER A 16 80.11 58.14 -18.57
N ALA A 17 80.63 56.91 -18.45
CA ALA A 17 81.61 56.58 -17.42
C ALA A 17 82.97 57.28 -17.68
N THR A 18 83.39 57.33 -18.95
CA THR A 18 84.59 58.06 -19.38
C THR A 18 84.43 59.58 -19.29
N THR A 19 83.23 60.13 -19.54
CA THR A 19 82.98 61.58 -19.37
C THR A 19 82.89 61.99 -17.91
N LEU A 20 82.32 61.18 -17.01
CA LEU A 20 82.35 61.47 -15.57
C LEU A 20 83.78 61.44 -15.01
N ALA A 21 84.60 60.49 -15.46
CA ALA A 21 86.02 60.42 -15.08
C ALA A 21 86.85 61.59 -15.64
N LEU A 22 86.60 62.03 -16.87
CA LEU A 22 87.23 63.24 -17.43
C LEU A 22 86.73 64.54 -16.77
N LEU A 23 85.45 64.61 -16.40
CA LEU A 23 84.88 65.77 -15.72
C LEU A 23 85.49 65.96 -14.33
N LEU A 24 85.82 64.89 -13.60
CA LEU A 24 86.48 64.95 -12.29
C LEU A 24 87.94 65.44 -12.34
N LEU A 25 88.57 65.47 -13.51
CA LEU A 25 89.96 65.92 -13.72
C LEU A 25 90.08 67.42 -14.07
N LEU A 26 88.97 68.13 -14.26
CA LEU A 26 88.96 69.56 -14.58
C LEU A 26 89.04 70.43 -13.30
N PRO A 27 89.75 71.57 -13.32
CA PRO A 27 89.87 72.45 -12.16
C PRO A 27 88.52 73.08 -11.77
N ALA A 28 88.19 73.07 -10.48
CA ALA A 28 86.90 73.46 -9.91
C ALA A 28 86.54 74.96 -10.00
N THR A 29 87.21 75.73 -10.87
CA THR A 29 87.08 77.20 -10.99
C THR A 29 86.23 77.65 -12.18
N LEU A 30 85.69 76.73 -13.00
CA LEU A 30 84.84 77.05 -14.15
C LEU A 30 83.36 77.23 -13.76
N PRO A 31 82.70 78.34 -14.15
CA PRO A 31 81.27 78.52 -13.92
C PRO A 31 80.47 77.45 -14.69
N GLY A 32 79.66 76.65 -13.98
CA GLY A 32 78.87 75.56 -14.53
C GLY A 32 79.37 74.14 -14.22
N TYR A 33 80.56 74.01 -13.63
CA TYR A 33 81.16 72.73 -13.22
C TYR A 33 80.27 71.85 -12.31
N PRO A 34 79.62 72.36 -11.24
CA PRO A 34 78.71 71.55 -10.42
C PRO A 34 77.48 71.03 -11.19
N VAL A 35 76.99 71.77 -12.19
CA VAL A 35 75.83 71.35 -12.99
C VAL A 35 76.17 70.19 -13.92
N LEU A 36 77.38 70.20 -14.51
CA LEU A 36 77.84 69.12 -15.39
C LEU A 36 78.11 67.81 -14.62
N ILE A 37 78.69 67.89 -13.42
CA ILE A 37 78.89 66.72 -12.55
C ILE A 37 77.55 66.15 -12.08
N ALA A 38 76.60 67.00 -11.70
CA ALA A 38 75.25 66.57 -11.32
C ALA A 38 74.54 65.87 -12.49
N GLY A 39 74.61 66.43 -13.70
CA GLY A 39 73.99 65.82 -14.90
C GLY A 39 74.60 64.48 -15.29
N ALA A 40 75.93 64.35 -15.21
CA ALA A 40 76.62 63.09 -15.48
C ALA A 40 76.37 62.04 -14.38
N GLY A 41 76.27 62.46 -13.12
CA GLY A 41 75.89 61.61 -11.99
C GLY A 41 74.47 61.06 -12.12
N VAL A 42 73.49 61.90 -12.49
CA VAL A 42 72.10 61.47 -12.76
C VAL A 42 72.03 60.52 -13.95
N SER A 43 72.79 60.78 -15.01
CA SER A 43 72.82 59.88 -16.17
C SER A 43 73.41 58.52 -15.83
N LEU A 44 74.47 58.48 -15.01
CA LEU A 44 75.09 57.23 -14.57
C LEU A 44 74.18 56.44 -13.61
N THR A 45 73.49 57.11 -12.68
CA THR A 45 72.53 56.44 -11.78
C THR A 45 71.31 55.92 -12.53
N LEU A 46 70.78 56.65 -13.52
CA LEU A 46 69.73 56.16 -14.42
C LEU A 46 70.19 54.98 -15.28
N LEU A 47 71.45 54.99 -15.72
CA LEU A 47 71.99 53.89 -16.52
C LEU A 47 72.24 52.64 -15.69
N LEU A 48 72.76 52.81 -14.47
CA LEU A 48 72.94 51.74 -13.49
C LEU A 48 71.60 51.19 -13.02
N SER A 49 70.62 52.04 -12.71
CA SER A 49 69.27 51.58 -12.33
C SER A 49 68.59 50.86 -13.49
N TYR A 50 68.73 51.35 -14.72
CA TYR A 50 68.22 50.64 -15.89
C TYR A 50 68.91 49.29 -16.11
N ARG A 51 70.23 49.19 -15.97
CA ARG A 51 70.97 47.95 -16.25
C ARG A 51 70.96 46.93 -15.12
N LEU A 52 71.02 47.37 -13.86
CA LEU A 52 71.11 46.50 -12.70
C LEU A 52 69.74 46.16 -12.12
N VAL A 53 68.73 47.00 -12.32
CA VAL A 53 67.39 46.81 -11.73
C VAL A 53 66.33 46.62 -12.80
N ILE A 54 66.08 47.62 -13.64
CA ILE A 54 64.90 47.62 -14.53
C ILE A 54 65.00 46.56 -15.63
N ARG A 55 66.12 46.45 -16.32
CA ARG A 55 66.31 45.48 -17.40
C ARG A 55 66.24 44.03 -16.92
N PRO A 56 66.90 43.61 -15.82
CA PRO A 56 66.73 42.27 -15.29
C PRO A 56 65.29 42.03 -14.79
N LEU A 57 64.60 43.02 -14.21
CA LEU A 57 63.18 42.91 -13.86
C LEU A 57 62.26 42.72 -15.06
N ILE A 58 62.49 43.44 -16.17
CA ILE A 58 61.72 43.27 -17.41
C ILE A 58 61.98 41.89 -18.01
N LEU A 59 63.23 41.42 -18.02
CA LEU A 59 63.58 40.09 -18.51
C LEU A 59 63.00 38.98 -17.61
N PHE A 60 63.04 39.17 -16.30
CA PHE A 60 62.42 38.29 -15.30
C PHE A 60 60.91 38.20 -15.46
N SER A 61 60.22 39.35 -15.62
CA SER A 61 58.79 39.40 -15.92
C SER A 61 58.46 38.64 -17.21
N HIS A 62 59.27 38.83 -18.26
CA HIS A 62 59.04 38.15 -19.54
C HIS A 62 59.31 36.64 -19.45
N GLN A 63 60.30 36.22 -18.66
CA GLN A 63 60.64 34.81 -18.42
C GLN A 63 59.62 34.11 -17.54
N ILE A 64 59.11 34.75 -16.50
CA ILE A 64 58.00 34.23 -15.68
C ILE A 64 56.76 34.04 -16.53
N THR A 65 56.35 35.04 -17.31
CA THR A 65 55.18 34.92 -18.18
C THR A 65 55.35 33.80 -19.21
N HIS A 66 56.57 33.58 -19.71
CA HIS A 66 56.84 32.50 -20.67
C HIS A 66 56.92 31.11 -20.03
N ALA A 67 57.51 30.99 -18.83
CA ALA A 67 57.61 29.73 -18.08
C ALA A 67 56.25 29.29 -17.50
N LEU A 68 55.39 30.24 -17.16
CA LEU A 68 54.02 29.96 -16.70
C LEU A 68 53.05 29.63 -17.84
N THR A 69 53.38 29.96 -19.10
CA THR A 69 52.48 29.73 -20.25
C THR A 69 52.91 28.59 -21.16
N HIS A 70 54.18 28.18 -21.16
CA HIS A 70 54.69 27.14 -22.06
C HIS A 70 55.51 26.11 -21.27
N SER A 71 54.97 24.91 -21.13
CA SER A 71 55.71 23.77 -20.61
C SER A 71 56.67 23.22 -21.68
N GLU A 72 57.90 22.95 -21.23
CA GLU A 72 58.82 21.90 -21.70
C GLU A 72 59.93 22.16 -22.73
N HIS A 73 60.04 23.23 -23.53
CA HIS A 73 61.04 23.16 -24.65
C HIS A 73 62.06 24.27 -24.89
N ASP A 74 62.22 25.31 -24.05
CA ASP A 74 63.27 26.32 -24.33
C ASP A 74 63.95 26.96 -23.11
N ASN A 75 64.32 26.13 -22.11
CA ASN A 75 64.89 26.60 -20.85
C ASN A 75 66.39 27.02 -20.92
N ASN A 76 67.03 26.98 -22.09
CA ASN A 76 68.50 26.92 -22.14
C ASN A 76 69.24 28.20 -22.59
N ARG A 77 68.58 29.37 -22.61
CA ARG A 77 69.24 30.58 -23.14
C ARG A 77 69.90 31.48 -22.08
N TYR A 78 69.52 31.38 -20.81
CA TYR A 78 70.21 32.03 -19.67
C TYR A 78 69.89 31.26 -18.37
N PRO A 79 70.84 30.55 -17.73
CA PRO A 79 70.54 29.83 -16.50
C PRO A 79 70.23 30.81 -15.37
N LEU A 80 69.07 30.61 -14.72
CA LEU A 80 68.70 31.29 -13.49
C LEU A 80 69.72 30.92 -12.39
N PRO A 81 70.07 31.84 -11.48
CA PRO A 81 70.84 31.51 -10.26
C PRO A 81 70.19 30.37 -9.45
N ASP A 82 70.99 29.47 -8.88
CA ASP A 82 70.53 28.26 -8.17
C ASP A 82 69.45 28.53 -7.10
N TYR A 83 69.55 29.65 -6.37
CA TYR A 83 68.57 30.02 -5.35
C TYR A 83 67.17 30.30 -5.93
N LEU A 84 67.09 30.90 -7.13
CA LEU A 84 65.81 31.14 -7.82
C LEU A 84 65.26 29.85 -8.42
N GLN A 85 66.12 28.95 -8.90
CA GLN A 85 65.67 27.64 -9.39
C GLN A 85 65.04 26.82 -8.25
N GLN A 86 65.62 26.87 -7.04
CA GLN A 86 65.09 26.20 -5.87
C GLN A 86 63.74 26.79 -5.42
N GLU A 87 63.60 28.12 -5.37
CA GLU A 87 62.32 28.78 -5.06
C GLU A 87 61.24 28.48 -6.12
N MET A 88 61.61 28.49 -7.42
CA MET A 88 60.69 28.13 -8.49
C MET A 88 60.23 26.67 -8.40
N HIS A 89 61.14 25.74 -8.11
CA HIS A 89 60.79 24.33 -7.92
C HIS A 89 59.86 24.15 -6.70
N GLN A 90 60.12 24.86 -5.60
CA GLN A 90 59.26 24.83 -4.41
C GLN A 90 57.87 25.40 -4.70
N LEU A 91 57.78 26.51 -5.42
CA LEU A 91 56.50 27.10 -5.85
C LEU A 91 55.75 26.17 -6.79
N GLN A 92 56.44 25.55 -7.76
CA GLN A 92 55.83 24.60 -8.69
C GLN A 92 55.32 23.35 -7.97
N GLN A 93 56.04 22.86 -6.96
CA GLN A 93 55.60 21.75 -6.12
C GLN A 93 54.36 22.14 -5.28
N GLN A 94 54.32 23.36 -4.73
CA GLN A 94 53.15 23.88 -4.01
C GLN A 94 51.93 24.04 -4.92
N LEU A 95 52.11 24.58 -6.13
CA LEU A 95 51.04 24.71 -7.13
C LEU A 95 50.51 23.34 -7.58
N THR A 96 51.40 22.36 -7.76
CA THR A 96 51.01 20.98 -8.08
C THR A 96 50.23 20.35 -6.91
N GLY A 97 50.67 20.56 -5.66
CA GLY A 97 49.96 20.10 -4.47
C GLY A 97 48.58 20.73 -4.33
N TYR A 98 48.45 22.04 -4.62
CA TYR A 98 47.17 22.75 -4.65
C TYR A 98 46.22 22.18 -5.70
N ALA A 99 46.71 21.93 -6.93
CA ALA A 99 45.92 21.33 -8.00
C ALA A 99 45.42 19.91 -7.63
N GLN A 100 46.27 19.09 -7.00
CA GLN A 100 45.89 17.76 -6.53
C GLN A 100 44.84 17.80 -5.40
N LEU A 101 45.01 18.71 -4.43
CA LEU A 101 44.04 18.89 -3.35
C LEU A 101 42.69 19.32 -3.91
N LYS A 102 42.69 20.27 -4.84
CA LYS A 102 41.49 20.73 -5.53
C LYS A 102 40.77 19.60 -6.26
N ALA A 103 41.50 18.81 -7.05
CA ALA A 103 40.93 17.67 -7.78
C ALA A 103 40.28 16.66 -6.82
N LYS A 104 40.95 16.33 -5.70
CA LYS A 104 40.38 15.44 -4.67
C LYS A 104 39.13 16.04 -4.03
N LEU A 105 39.17 17.34 -3.71
CA LEU A 105 38.04 18.02 -3.09
C LEU A 105 36.84 18.10 -4.03
N SER A 106 37.05 18.36 -5.33
CA SER A 106 36.00 18.28 -6.34
C SER A 106 35.37 16.90 -6.40
N VAL A 107 36.16 15.82 -6.46
CA VAL A 107 35.63 14.45 -6.49
C VAL A 107 34.83 14.13 -5.22
N HIS A 108 35.33 14.53 -4.05
CA HIS A 108 34.62 14.32 -2.79
C HIS A 108 33.33 15.14 -2.68
N SER A 109 33.34 16.40 -3.12
CA SER A 109 32.14 17.24 -3.16
C SER A 109 31.08 16.66 -4.10
N SER A 110 31.48 16.16 -5.27
CA SER A 110 30.54 15.46 -6.18
C SER A 110 29.87 14.28 -5.47
N ARG A 111 30.67 13.41 -4.84
CA ARG A 111 30.14 12.24 -4.11
C ARG A 111 29.22 12.63 -2.96
N ILE A 112 29.54 13.71 -2.25
CA ILE A 112 28.72 14.26 -1.17
C ILE A 112 27.37 14.75 -1.73
N ALA A 113 27.39 15.50 -2.83
CA ALA A 113 26.19 16.04 -3.46
C ALA A 113 25.28 14.92 -4.02
N ILE A 114 25.88 13.89 -4.62
CA ILE A 114 25.17 12.69 -5.10
C ILE A 114 24.51 11.96 -3.93
N ALA A 115 25.26 11.66 -2.87
CA ALA A 115 24.75 10.97 -1.69
C ALA A 115 23.62 11.78 -1.00
N ALA A 116 23.78 13.10 -0.90
CA ALA A 116 22.77 14.00 -0.39
C ALA A 116 21.47 13.95 -1.23
N ALA A 117 21.59 13.98 -2.56
CA ALA A 117 20.44 13.88 -3.45
C ALA A 117 19.71 12.52 -3.32
N GLU A 118 20.46 11.43 -3.17
CA GLU A 118 19.89 10.10 -2.94
C GLU A 118 19.20 9.98 -1.58
N MET A 119 19.78 10.56 -0.52
CA MET A 119 19.18 10.59 0.80
C MET A 119 17.87 11.41 0.81
N SER A 120 17.86 12.59 0.17
CA SER A 120 16.66 13.41 0.04
C SER A 120 15.53 12.66 -0.66
N PHE A 121 15.84 11.99 -1.78
CA PHE A 121 14.86 11.18 -2.51
C PHE A 121 14.33 10.01 -1.67
N THR A 122 15.21 9.32 -0.95
CA THR A 122 14.81 8.21 -0.07
C THR A 122 13.94 8.72 1.08
N ALA A 123 14.23 9.91 1.63
CA ALA A 123 13.41 10.58 2.63
C ALA A 123 11.98 10.83 2.11
N ASP A 124 11.84 11.37 0.89
CA ASP A 124 10.52 11.61 0.27
C ASP A 124 9.76 10.30 0.00
N GLN A 125 10.45 9.23 -0.42
CA GLN A 125 9.84 7.91 -0.56
C GLN A 125 9.34 7.36 0.77
N MET A 126 10.13 7.48 1.84
CA MET A 126 9.72 7.01 3.16
C MET A 126 8.55 7.82 3.72
N LYS A 127 8.51 9.15 3.47
CA LYS A 127 7.37 9.98 3.87
C LYS A 127 6.05 9.49 3.26
N ARG A 128 6.05 9.11 1.98
CA ARG A 128 4.87 8.52 1.32
C ARG A 128 4.47 7.19 1.96
N LYS A 129 5.44 6.30 2.22
CA LYS A 129 5.19 5.02 2.88
C LYS A 129 4.62 5.17 4.29
N ILE A 130 5.07 6.17 5.05
CA ILE A 130 4.47 6.46 6.37
C ILE A 130 3.01 6.85 6.22
N HIS A 131 2.67 7.68 5.23
CA HIS A 131 1.28 8.06 5.00
C HIS A 131 0.39 6.86 4.63
N GLU A 132 0.92 5.93 3.83
CA GLU A 132 0.26 4.65 3.52
C GLU A 132 0.06 3.81 4.79
N GLU A 133 1.09 3.63 5.63
CA GLU A 133 1.02 2.89 6.90
C GLU A 133 0.03 3.50 7.92
N VAL A 134 -0.11 4.84 7.95
CA VAL A 134 -1.13 5.51 8.76
C VAL A 134 -2.53 5.14 8.29
N ASN A 135 -2.77 5.12 6.97
CA ASN A 135 -4.06 4.72 6.42
C ASN A 135 -4.36 3.22 6.71
N ASP A 136 -3.37 2.36 6.56
CA ASP A 136 -3.49 0.92 6.90
C ASP A 136 -3.83 0.73 8.39
N SER A 137 -3.22 1.52 9.27
CA SER A 137 -3.51 1.53 10.70
C SER A 137 -4.98 1.93 11.00
N HIS A 138 -5.54 2.88 10.26
CA HIS A 138 -6.96 3.24 10.38
C HIS A 138 -7.88 2.08 9.95
N SER A 139 -7.58 1.41 8.85
CA SER A 139 -8.35 0.25 8.39
C SER A 139 -8.29 -0.94 9.37
N LEU A 140 -7.16 -1.11 10.09
CA LEU A 140 -7.06 -2.11 11.16
C LEU A 140 -7.99 -1.80 12.33
N ILE A 141 -8.13 -0.53 12.73
CA ILE A 141 -9.06 -0.12 13.80
C ILE A 141 -10.51 -0.38 13.39
N GLU A 142 -10.87 -0.03 12.15
CA GLU A 142 -12.21 -0.30 11.62
C GLU A 142 -12.52 -1.79 11.62
N SER A 143 -11.57 -2.61 11.14
CA SER A 143 -11.68 -4.07 11.16
C SER A 143 -11.84 -4.63 12.58
N ALA A 144 -11.06 -4.13 13.54
CA ALA A 144 -11.21 -4.51 14.94
C ALA A 144 -12.59 -4.14 15.50
N GLY A 145 -13.15 -3.00 15.11
CA GLY A 145 -14.53 -2.59 15.44
C GLY A 145 -15.59 -3.55 14.89
N HIS A 146 -15.42 -4.02 13.65
CA HIS A 146 -16.32 -5.04 13.07
C HIS A 146 -16.23 -6.40 13.79
N ILE A 147 -15.03 -6.80 14.20
CA ILE A 147 -14.86 -8.02 15.01
C ILE A 147 -15.53 -7.85 16.37
N GLN A 148 -15.40 -6.69 17.04
CA GLN A 148 -16.09 -6.43 18.30
C GLN A 148 -17.61 -6.55 18.18
N ALA A 149 -18.21 -5.95 17.14
CA ALA A 149 -19.64 -6.08 16.88
C ALA A 149 -20.06 -7.55 16.64
N SER A 150 -19.20 -8.32 15.97
CA SER A 150 -19.43 -9.75 15.74
C SER A 150 -19.36 -10.56 17.05
N VAL A 151 -18.45 -10.20 17.96
CA VAL A 151 -18.34 -10.79 19.31
C VAL A 151 -19.61 -10.50 20.11
N ASP A 152 -20.09 -9.25 20.10
CA ASP A 152 -21.31 -8.86 20.83
C ASP A 152 -22.54 -9.63 20.30
N GLN A 153 -22.65 -9.80 18.97
CA GLN A 153 -23.71 -10.62 18.36
C GLN A 153 -23.58 -12.10 18.76
N MET A 154 -22.37 -12.64 18.80
CA MET A 154 -22.10 -14.02 19.21
C MET A 154 -22.54 -14.27 20.66
N VAL A 155 -22.29 -13.31 21.57
CA VAL A 155 -22.78 -13.38 22.95
C VAL A 155 -24.30 -13.47 23.00
N GLN A 156 -25.01 -12.61 22.26
CA GLN A 156 -26.48 -12.63 22.21
C GLN A 156 -27.03 -13.94 21.66
N GLN A 157 -26.45 -14.46 20.58
CA GLN A 157 -26.85 -15.73 19.97
C GLN A 157 -26.59 -16.91 20.90
N THR A 158 -25.48 -16.90 21.62
CA THR A 158 -25.11 -17.94 22.59
C THR A 158 -26.10 -17.97 23.76
N GLN A 159 -26.49 -16.81 24.28
CA GLN A 159 -27.50 -16.71 25.34
C GLN A 159 -28.88 -17.20 24.89
N ALA A 160 -29.27 -16.91 23.65
CA ALA A 160 -30.51 -17.40 23.07
C ALA A 160 -30.48 -18.93 22.88
N ALA A 161 -29.35 -19.48 22.41
CA ALA A 161 -29.16 -20.91 22.26
C ALA A 161 -29.20 -21.65 23.61
N GLU A 162 -28.59 -21.07 24.66
CA GLU A 162 -28.64 -21.61 26.02
C GLU A 162 -30.08 -21.70 26.53
N THR A 163 -30.85 -20.63 26.36
CA THR A 163 -32.26 -20.60 26.76
C THR A 163 -33.07 -21.67 26.03
N ALA A 164 -32.89 -21.78 24.70
CA ALA A 164 -33.59 -22.80 23.90
C ALA A 164 -33.19 -24.23 24.28
N ALA A 165 -31.92 -24.49 24.59
CA ALA A 165 -31.44 -25.80 25.03
C ALA A 165 -32.04 -26.21 26.39
N ASN A 166 -32.09 -25.26 27.33
CA ASN A 166 -32.72 -25.43 28.64
C ASN A 166 -34.23 -25.70 28.53
N ASP A 167 -34.94 -24.93 27.69
CA ASP A 167 -36.37 -25.14 27.43
C ASP A 167 -36.64 -26.51 26.80
N ALA A 168 -35.84 -26.92 25.82
CA ALA A 168 -35.92 -28.24 25.22
C ALA A 168 -35.69 -29.35 26.26
N MET A 169 -34.71 -29.18 27.16
CA MET A 169 -34.43 -30.15 28.23
C MET A 169 -35.59 -30.23 29.24
N HIS A 170 -36.21 -29.10 29.57
CA HIS A 170 -37.39 -29.05 30.44
C HIS A 170 -38.59 -29.77 29.81
N ILE A 171 -38.94 -29.44 28.56
CA ILE A 171 -40.03 -30.09 27.82
C ILE A 171 -39.78 -31.59 27.67
N ASN A 172 -38.53 -31.98 27.38
CA ASN A 172 -38.15 -33.38 27.24
C ASN A 172 -38.30 -34.15 28.55
N THR A 173 -38.01 -33.52 29.69
CA THR A 173 -38.22 -34.10 31.03
C THR A 173 -39.70 -34.33 31.30
N LEU A 174 -40.57 -33.35 30.97
CA LEU A 174 -42.03 -33.50 31.09
C LEU A 174 -42.55 -34.62 30.16
N GLY A 175 -42.05 -34.69 28.92
CA GLY A 175 -42.39 -35.76 27.98
C GLY A 175 -42.00 -37.14 28.50
N LYS A 176 -40.83 -37.27 29.11
CA LYS A 176 -40.38 -38.50 29.76
C LYS A 176 -41.29 -38.90 30.92
N GLN A 177 -41.67 -37.97 31.78
CA GLN A 177 -42.61 -38.25 32.87
C GLN A 177 -43.96 -38.76 32.34
N ALA A 178 -44.49 -38.16 31.28
CA ALA A 178 -45.74 -38.62 30.67
C ALA A 178 -45.62 -40.06 30.10
N ILE A 179 -44.47 -40.42 29.53
CA ILE A 179 -44.18 -41.78 29.05
C ILE A 179 -44.09 -42.76 30.23
N ASP A 180 -43.36 -42.39 31.28
CA ASP A 180 -43.17 -43.21 32.48
C ASP A 180 -44.51 -43.47 33.20
N GLU A 181 -45.48 -42.57 33.08
CA GLU A 181 -46.86 -42.77 33.56
C GLU A 181 -47.75 -43.58 32.61
N THR A 182 -47.52 -43.48 31.30
CA THR A 182 -48.39 -44.09 30.28
C THR A 182 -48.07 -45.56 30.05
N LEU A 183 -46.78 -45.92 29.99
CA LEU A 183 -46.35 -47.29 29.72
C LEU A 183 -46.94 -48.31 30.71
N PRO A 184 -46.93 -48.07 32.04
CA PRO A 184 -47.54 -48.99 33.00
C PRO A 184 -49.06 -49.10 32.84
N LYS A 185 -49.75 -48.03 32.46
CA LYS A 185 -51.20 -48.05 32.22
C LYS A 185 -51.54 -48.92 31.01
N MET A 186 -50.78 -48.81 29.92
CA MET A 186 -50.97 -49.65 28.73
C MET A 186 -50.69 -51.13 29.02
N GLU A 187 -49.65 -51.40 29.80
CA GLU A 187 -49.32 -52.75 30.27
C GLU A 187 -50.44 -53.32 31.15
N GLY A 188 -51.01 -52.49 32.03
CA GLY A 188 -52.21 -52.83 32.80
C GLY A 188 -53.41 -53.15 31.91
N THR A 189 -53.72 -52.32 30.91
CA THR A 189 -54.80 -52.59 29.95
C THR A 189 -54.55 -53.88 29.17
N ARG A 190 -53.29 -54.18 28.80
CA ARG A 190 -52.92 -55.45 28.15
C ARG A 190 -53.31 -56.64 29.03
N SER A 191 -52.97 -56.60 30.31
CA SER A 191 -53.32 -57.65 31.27
C SER A 191 -54.84 -57.78 31.46
N GLU A 192 -55.58 -56.66 31.56
CA GLU A 192 -57.05 -56.68 31.64
C GLU A 192 -57.70 -57.33 30.42
N VAL A 193 -57.18 -57.06 29.21
CA VAL A 193 -57.68 -57.68 27.97
C VAL A 193 -57.41 -59.18 27.93
N GLU A 194 -56.26 -59.65 28.42
CA GLU A 194 -55.96 -61.08 28.54
C GLU A 194 -56.87 -61.78 29.56
N ASN A 195 -57.13 -61.13 30.70
CA ASN A 195 -58.09 -61.63 31.68
C ASN A 195 -59.51 -61.72 31.09
N ASN A 196 -59.95 -60.69 30.35
CA ASN A 196 -61.25 -60.70 29.68
C ASN A 196 -61.34 -61.81 28.62
N ALA A 197 -60.28 -62.04 27.85
CA ALA A 197 -60.24 -63.14 26.88
C ALA A 197 -60.43 -64.51 27.55
N THR A 198 -59.87 -64.69 28.75
CA THR A 198 -60.04 -65.90 29.56
C THR A 198 -61.49 -66.07 30.03
N LEU A 199 -62.10 -65.01 30.56
CA LEU A 199 -63.51 -65.02 31.00
C LEU A 199 -64.48 -65.31 29.84
N ILE A 200 -64.21 -64.77 28.66
CA ILE A 200 -65.02 -65.03 27.46
C ILE A 200 -64.89 -66.50 27.03
N ALA A 201 -63.69 -67.09 27.10
CA ALA A 201 -63.49 -68.51 26.81
C ALA A 201 -64.21 -69.43 27.81
N GLU A 202 -64.26 -69.06 29.09
CA GLU A 202 -65.06 -69.78 30.10
C GLU A 202 -66.57 -69.68 29.81
N LEU A 203 -67.05 -68.50 29.37
CA LEU A 203 -68.45 -68.30 29.00
C LEU A 203 -68.83 -69.11 27.74
N GLU A 204 -67.92 -69.21 26.76
CA GLU A 204 -68.07 -70.07 25.58
C GLU A 204 -68.27 -71.53 25.99
N ALA A 205 -67.39 -72.04 26.87
CA ALA A 205 -67.48 -73.40 27.38
C ALA A 205 -68.80 -73.67 28.13
N LYS A 206 -69.27 -72.71 28.95
CA LYS A 206 -70.57 -72.83 29.65
C LYS A 206 -71.75 -72.79 28.67
N SER A 207 -71.71 -71.96 27.64
CA SER A 207 -72.76 -71.88 26.62
C SER A 207 -72.88 -73.19 25.82
N GLU A 208 -71.75 -73.81 25.46
CA GLU A 208 -71.77 -75.15 24.82
C GLU A 208 -72.30 -76.24 25.77
N GLN A 209 -72.00 -76.19 27.07
CA GLN A 209 -72.61 -77.09 28.05
C GLN A 209 -74.13 -76.93 28.13
N ILE A 210 -74.64 -75.69 28.16
CA ILE A 210 -76.08 -75.42 28.18
C ILE A 210 -76.74 -75.96 26.90
N LYS A 211 -76.12 -75.72 25.74
CA LYS A 211 -76.59 -76.25 24.44
C LYS A 211 -76.69 -77.78 24.43
N ALA A 212 -75.69 -78.46 25.01
CA ALA A 212 -75.73 -79.93 25.13
C ALA A 212 -76.88 -80.39 26.04
N ILE A 213 -77.08 -79.73 27.18
CA ILE A 213 -78.17 -80.04 28.13
C ILE A 213 -79.54 -79.79 27.49
N THR A 214 -79.75 -78.66 26.82
CA THR A 214 -81.02 -78.33 26.18
C THR A 214 -81.35 -79.29 25.04
N GLY A 215 -80.35 -79.76 24.30
CA GLY A 215 -80.51 -80.84 23.32
C GLY A 215 -81.00 -82.15 23.94
N VAL A 216 -80.45 -82.53 25.10
CA VAL A 216 -80.91 -83.72 25.85
C VAL A 216 -82.35 -83.54 26.34
N ILE A 217 -82.70 -82.38 26.90
CA ILE A 217 -84.07 -82.11 27.39
C ILE A 217 -85.07 -82.11 26.24
N SER A 218 -84.71 -81.53 25.08
CA SER A 218 -85.55 -81.56 23.87
C SER A 218 -85.82 -82.99 23.41
N ALA A 219 -84.78 -83.85 23.39
CA ALA A 219 -84.94 -85.27 23.08
C ALA A 219 -85.83 -86.01 24.09
N ILE A 220 -85.71 -85.71 25.39
CA ILE A 220 -86.60 -86.27 26.43
C ILE A 220 -88.04 -85.81 26.24
N ALA A 221 -88.26 -84.53 25.92
CA ALA A 221 -89.59 -83.97 25.67
C ALA A 221 -90.24 -84.62 24.45
N GLU A 222 -89.50 -84.80 23.36
CA GLU A 222 -89.98 -85.50 22.16
C GLU A 222 -90.33 -86.97 22.45
N GLN A 223 -89.47 -87.68 23.20
CA GLN A 223 -89.74 -89.05 23.62
C GLN A 223 -90.97 -89.14 24.54
N THR A 224 -91.14 -88.18 25.46
CA THR A 224 -92.29 -88.09 26.37
C THR A 224 -93.57 -87.79 25.61
N ASN A 225 -93.53 -86.92 24.61
CA ASN A 225 -94.65 -86.62 23.72
C ASN A 225 -95.09 -87.86 22.92
N LEU A 226 -94.14 -88.66 22.43
CA LEU A 226 -94.42 -89.93 21.76
C LEU A 226 -95.01 -90.99 22.72
N LEU A 227 -94.48 -91.11 23.93
CA LEU A 227 -95.00 -91.99 24.98
C LEU A 227 -96.44 -91.60 25.36
N ALA A 228 -96.69 -90.30 25.56
CA ALA A 228 -98.00 -89.77 25.90
C ALA A 228 -99.00 -89.95 24.75
N LEU A 229 -98.57 -89.79 23.50
CA LEU A 229 -99.39 -90.10 22.32
C LEU A 229 -99.79 -91.58 22.28
N ASN A 230 -98.83 -92.49 22.50
CA ASN A 230 -99.11 -93.93 22.56
C ASN A 230 -100.09 -94.27 23.70
N ALA A 231 -99.93 -93.64 24.86
CA ALA A 231 -100.83 -93.81 26.00
C ALA A 231 -102.24 -93.26 25.72
N ALA A 232 -102.36 -92.11 25.05
CA ALA A 232 -103.64 -91.53 24.65
C ALA A 232 -104.38 -92.43 23.64
N ILE A 233 -103.65 -93.01 22.68
CA ILE A 233 -104.18 -93.99 21.72
C ILE A 233 -104.73 -95.22 22.45
N GLU A 234 -103.99 -95.79 23.39
CA GLU A 234 -104.42 -96.99 24.12
C GLU A 234 -105.57 -96.70 25.10
N ALA A 235 -105.59 -95.50 25.71
CA ALA A 235 -106.69 -95.04 26.55
C ALA A 235 -107.98 -94.84 25.74
N ALA A 236 -107.90 -94.30 24.53
CA ALA A 236 -109.04 -94.21 23.61
C ALA A 236 -109.54 -95.61 23.19
N ARG A 237 -108.64 -96.58 23.04
CA ARG A 237 -108.94 -97.97 22.70
C ARG A 237 -109.70 -98.72 23.81
N ALA A 238 -109.47 -98.35 25.07
CA ALA A 238 -110.16 -98.91 26.25
C ALA A 238 -111.59 -98.36 26.48
N GLY A 239 -112.07 -97.42 25.65
CA GLY A 239 -113.44 -96.89 25.71
C GLY A 239 -113.74 -96.11 27.00
N GLU A 240 -114.93 -96.27 27.57
CA GLU A 240 -115.36 -95.53 28.79
C GLU A 240 -114.46 -95.80 30.02
N GLN A 241 -113.83 -96.97 30.12
CA GLN A 241 -112.91 -97.31 31.21
C GLN A 241 -111.56 -96.56 31.11
N GLY A 242 -111.21 -96.05 29.92
CA GLY A 242 -109.94 -95.36 29.64
C GLY A 242 -110.01 -93.84 29.75
N ARG A 243 -111.19 -93.23 29.96
CA ARG A 243 -111.37 -91.76 29.94
C ARG A 243 -110.46 -91.01 30.91
N GLY A 244 -110.27 -91.52 32.12
CA GLY A 244 -109.37 -90.89 33.10
C GLY A 244 -107.90 -90.90 32.65
N PHE A 245 -107.46 -91.99 32.02
CA PHE A 245 -106.11 -92.12 31.48
C PHE A 245 -105.89 -91.27 30.22
N ALA A 246 -106.91 -91.13 29.37
CA ALA A 246 -106.83 -90.28 28.17
C ALA A 246 -106.58 -88.81 28.52
N VAL A 247 -107.28 -88.28 29.54
CA VAL A 247 -107.08 -86.90 30.02
C VAL A 247 -105.66 -86.70 30.55
N VAL A 248 -105.12 -87.65 31.32
CA VAL A 248 -103.75 -87.58 31.83
C VAL A 248 -102.73 -87.65 30.68
N ALA A 249 -102.95 -88.53 29.70
CA ALA A 249 -102.07 -88.66 28.54
C ALA A 249 -102.04 -87.39 27.68
N ASP A 250 -103.19 -86.75 27.44
CA ASP A 250 -103.26 -85.47 26.74
C ASP A 250 -102.58 -84.33 27.51
N GLU A 251 -102.70 -84.30 28.85
CA GLU A 251 -102.00 -83.31 29.69
C GLU A 251 -100.47 -83.52 29.67
N VAL A 252 -100.00 -84.77 29.75
CA VAL A 252 -98.56 -85.10 29.62
C VAL A 252 -98.04 -84.73 28.24
N ARG A 253 -98.83 -84.98 27.19
CA ARG A 253 -98.49 -84.60 25.82
C ARG A 253 -98.38 -83.08 25.66
N ALA A 254 -99.34 -82.33 26.20
CA ALA A 254 -99.30 -80.87 26.21
C ALA A 254 -98.11 -80.32 27.00
N LEU A 255 -97.75 -80.94 28.13
CA LEU A 255 -96.58 -80.58 28.92
C LEU A 255 -95.26 -80.86 28.18
N ALA A 256 -95.17 -81.99 27.49
CA ALA A 256 -94.04 -82.36 26.66
C ALA A 256 -93.85 -81.39 25.47
N ALA A 257 -94.95 -81.01 24.80
CA ALA A 257 -94.93 -79.98 23.75
C ALA A 257 -94.44 -78.62 24.29
N LYS A 258 -94.99 -78.16 25.44
CA LYS A 258 -94.51 -76.93 26.10
C LYS A 258 -93.03 -76.99 26.48
N THR A 259 -92.54 -78.17 26.90
CA THR A 259 -91.13 -78.37 27.24
C THR A 259 -90.26 -78.30 25.99
N SER A 260 -90.69 -78.91 24.88
CA SER A 260 -90.00 -78.80 23.59
C SER A 260 -89.91 -77.35 23.13
N ASP A 261 -91.02 -76.61 23.14
CA ASP A 261 -91.06 -75.19 22.75
C ASP A 261 -90.13 -74.34 23.63
N ALA A 262 -90.14 -74.56 24.95
CA ALA A 262 -89.24 -73.89 25.88
C ALA A 262 -87.76 -74.22 25.60
N THR A 263 -87.43 -75.48 25.33
CA THR A 263 -86.04 -75.87 24.97
C THR A 263 -85.58 -75.26 23.65
N GLN A 264 -86.48 -75.12 22.68
CA GLN A 264 -86.18 -74.44 21.41
C GLN A 264 -85.88 -72.95 21.63
N GLN A 265 -86.67 -72.27 22.46
CA GLN A 265 -86.41 -70.88 22.84
C GLN A 265 -85.05 -70.73 23.55
N ILE A 266 -84.73 -71.61 24.51
CA ILE A 266 -83.41 -71.61 25.16
C ILE A 266 -82.30 -71.85 24.13
N GLY A 267 -82.49 -72.79 23.20
CA GLY A 267 -81.54 -73.07 22.12
C GLY A 267 -81.26 -71.83 21.25
N GLN A 268 -82.30 -71.07 20.92
CA GLN A 268 -82.16 -69.81 20.19
C GLN A 268 -81.39 -68.76 20.99
N THR A 269 -81.71 -68.57 22.28
CA THR A 269 -80.96 -67.65 23.16
C THR A 269 -79.49 -68.05 23.30
N VAL A 270 -79.19 -69.34 23.42
CA VAL A 270 -77.80 -69.84 23.47
C VAL A 270 -77.07 -69.63 22.15
N ALA A 271 -77.75 -69.71 21.01
CA ALA A 271 -77.16 -69.39 19.71
C ALA A 271 -76.82 -67.89 19.61
N GLU A 272 -77.71 -67.02 20.07
CA GLU A 272 -77.48 -65.57 20.14
C GLU A 272 -76.29 -65.22 21.08
N ILE A 273 -76.22 -65.86 22.26
CA ILE A 273 -75.10 -65.71 23.20
C ILE A 273 -73.78 -66.15 22.54
N ASN A 274 -73.76 -67.29 21.85
CA ASN A 274 -72.55 -67.76 21.16
C ASN A 274 -72.08 -66.80 20.06
N GLU A 275 -73.01 -66.18 19.33
CA GLU A 275 -72.64 -65.16 18.34
C GLU A 275 -72.03 -63.91 19.01
N GLN A 276 -72.61 -63.45 20.12
CA GLN A 276 -72.05 -62.34 20.91
C GLN A 276 -70.66 -62.67 21.48
N ILE A 277 -70.44 -63.91 21.93
CA ILE A 277 -69.13 -64.39 22.38
C ILE A 277 -68.09 -64.32 21.26
N LYS A 278 -68.42 -64.79 20.05
CA LYS A 278 -67.50 -64.70 18.90
C LYS A 278 -67.13 -63.26 18.57
N GLN A 279 -68.10 -62.35 18.62
CA GLN A 279 -67.85 -60.92 18.44
C GLN A 279 -66.93 -60.37 19.53
N ALA A 280 -67.16 -60.74 20.80
CA ALA A 280 -66.33 -60.33 21.92
C ALA A 280 -64.87 -60.83 21.77
N VAL A 281 -64.66 -62.09 21.36
CA VAL A 281 -63.33 -62.65 21.08
C VAL A 281 -62.60 -61.87 19.99
N ASN A 282 -63.29 -61.55 18.89
CA ASN A 282 -62.70 -60.76 17.80
C ASN A 282 -62.32 -59.35 18.27
N ASN A 283 -63.19 -58.69 19.04
CA ASN A 283 -62.92 -57.37 19.63
C ASN A 283 -61.72 -57.42 20.59
N SER A 284 -61.62 -58.43 21.46
CA SER A 284 -60.47 -58.62 22.35
C SER A 284 -59.16 -58.85 21.57
N ARG A 285 -59.21 -59.61 20.47
CA ARG A 285 -58.03 -59.84 19.62
C ARG A 285 -57.55 -58.54 18.96
N GLN A 286 -58.47 -57.73 18.44
CA GLN A 286 -58.17 -56.44 17.84
C GLN A 286 -57.61 -55.47 18.89
N LEU A 287 -58.24 -55.39 20.06
CA LEU A 287 -57.80 -54.50 21.14
C LEU A 287 -56.39 -54.85 21.63
N ARG A 288 -56.07 -56.15 21.76
CA ARG A 288 -54.71 -56.60 22.10
C ARG A 288 -53.68 -56.15 21.06
N HIS A 289 -54.02 -56.22 19.78
CA HIS A 289 -53.14 -55.75 18.71
C HIS A 289 -52.89 -54.24 18.82
N THR A 290 -53.95 -53.43 18.97
CA THR A 290 -53.85 -51.98 19.14
C THR A 290 -53.03 -51.58 20.37
N ILE A 291 -53.19 -52.28 21.50
CA ILE A 291 -52.38 -52.01 22.70
C ILE A 291 -50.90 -52.34 22.45
N THR A 292 -50.62 -53.44 21.75
CA THR A 292 -49.24 -53.82 21.42
C THR A 292 -48.55 -52.78 20.55
N GLU A 293 -49.24 -52.29 19.52
CA GLU A 293 -48.74 -51.20 18.66
C GLU A 293 -48.52 -49.92 19.47
N GLY A 294 -49.45 -49.58 20.36
CA GLY A 294 -49.31 -48.40 21.21
C GLY A 294 -48.14 -48.47 22.19
N VAL A 295 -47.82 -49.65 22.74
CA VAL A 295 -46.63 -49.86 23.59
C VAL A 295 -45.35 -49.63 22.77
N GLN A 296 -45.28 -50.21 21.57
CA GLN A 296 -44.12 -50.03 20.67
C GLN A 296 -43.93 -48.56 20.28
N MET A 297 -45.02 -47.85 19.94
CA MET A 297 -45.00 -46.43 19.63
C MET A 297 -44.48 -45.60 20.82
N THR A 298 -44.98 -45.90 22.02
CA THR A 298 -44.60 -45.20 23.26
C THR A 298 -43.12 -45.43 23.60
N GLN A 299 -42.61 -46.64 23.40
CA GLN A 299 -41.17 -46.94 23.53
C GLN A 299 -40.33 -46.16 22.51
N SER A 300 -40.74 -46.08 21.25
CA SER A 300 -40.03 -45.29 20.24
C SER A 300 -40.01 -43.80 20.59
N ILE A 301 -41.09 -43.24 21.14
CA ILE A 301 -41.10 -41.86 21.62
C ILE A 301 -40.07 -41.68 22.75
N SER A 302 -39.96 -42.64 23.68
CA SER A 302 -38.97 -42.61 24.76
C SER A 302 -37.53 -42.53 24.22
N GLU A 303 -37.22 -43.30 23.18
CA GLU A 303 -35.90 -43.27 22.52
C GLU A 303 -35.62 -41.91 21.87
N HIS A 304 -36.60 -41.32 21.17
CA HIS A 304 -36.46 -39.98 20.58
C HIS A 304 -36.24 -38.90 21.64
N LEU A 305 -36.98 -38.95 22.76
CA LEU A 305 -36.78 -38.03 23.89
C LEU A 305 -35.37 -38.18 24.49
N HIS A 306 -34.85 -39.41 24.57
CA HIS A 306 -33.46 -39.62 24.99
C HIS A 306 -32.45 -39.03 23.99
N GLY A 307 -32.75 -39.07 22.69
CA GLY A 307 -31.99 -38.38 21.66
C GLY A 307 -31.95 -36.86 21.86
N ILE A 308 -33.11 -36.24 22.11
CA ILE A 308 -33.24 -34.80 22.37
C ILE A 308 -32.40 -34.40 23.60
N TYR A 309 -32.45 -35.18 24.68
CA TYR A 309 -31.64 -34.92 25.88
C TYR A 309 -30.15 -34.83 25.57
N ARG A 310 -29.61 -35.80 24.82
CA ARG A 310 -28.19 -35.81 24.44
C ARG A 310 -27.82 -34.63 23.55
N HIS A 311 -28.72 -34.22 22.64
CA HIS A 311 -28.50 -33.04 21.81
C HIS A 311 -28.50 -31.74 22.61
N SER A 312 -29.40 -31.58 23.59
CA SER A 312 -29.37 -30.42 24.50
C SER A 312 -28.05 -30.33 25.28
N GLN A 313 -27.54 -31.46 25.81
CA GLN A 313 -26.23 -31.47 26.48
C GLN A 313 -25.06 -31.11 25.55
N ALA A 314 -25.09 -31.56 24.29
CA ALA A 314 -24.07 -31.20 23.32
C ALA A 314 -24.11 -29.69 22.99
N ILE A 315 -25.31 -29.08 22.97
CA ILE A 315 -25.47 -27.63 22.79
C ILE A 315 -24.88 -26.87 23.99
N GLU A 316 -25.12 -27.32 25.23
CA GLU A 316 -24.51 -26.72 26.43
C GLU A 316 -22.97 -26.73 26.37
N HIS A 317 -22.37 -27.84 25.95
CA HIS A 317 -20.91 -27.90 25.75
C HIS A 317 -20.44 -26.92 24.67
N SER A 318 -21.15 -26.87 23.54
CA SER A 318 -20.82 -25.96 22.43
C SER A 318 -20.90 -24.49 22.87
N ILE A 319 -21.86 -24.15 23.73
CA ILE A 319 -21.99 -22.82 24.33
C ILE A 319 -20.76 -22.47 25.19
N SER A 320 -20.25 -23.43 25.97
CA SER A 320 -19.03 -23.24 26.75
C SER A 320 -17.81 -22.97 25.85
N ASP A 321 -17.66 -23.72 24.76
CA ASP A 321 -16.55 -23.53 23.80
C ASP A 321 -16.63 -22.16 23.10
N ILE A 322 -17.86 -21.73 22.75
CA ILE A 322 -18.11 -20.40 22.18
C ILE A 322 -17.77 -19.31 23.19
N ALA A 323 -18.10 -19.48 24.47
CA ALA A 323 -17.77 -18.50 25.52
C ALA A 323 -16.25 -18.32 25.68
N THR A 324 -15.46 -19.40 25.57
CA THR A 324 -13.99 -19.31 25.52
C THR A 324 -13.54 -18.52 24.29
N SER A 325 -14.09 -18.84 23.11
CA SER A 325 -13.75 -18.15 21.85
C SER A 325 -14.08 -16.65 21.89
N VAL A 326 -15.19 -16.27 22.52
CA VAL A 326 -15.59 -14.87 22.76
C VAL A 326 -14.55 -14.15 23.63
N SER A 327 -14.09 -14.80 24.71
CA SER A 327 -13.05 -14.26 25.57
C SER A 327 -11.74 -14.04 24.81
N ASP A 328 -11.28 -15.05 24.08
CA ASP A 328 -10.03 -14.98 23.30
C ASP A 328 -10.10 -13.88 22.24
N ASN A 329 -11.24 -13.74 21.54
CA ASN A 329 -11.43 -12.68 20.56
C ASN A 329 -11.40 -11.28 21.21
N SER A 330 -12.00 -11.13 22.39
CA SER A 330 -11.96 -9.86 23.13
C SER A 330 -10.54 -9.49 23.54
N ASP A 331 -9.71 -10.46 23.93
CA ASP A 331 -8.30 -10.26 24.25
C ASP A 331 -7.46 -9.90 23.01
N ASN A 332 -7.74 -10.56 21.89
CA ASN A 332 -7.11 -10.27 20.61
C ASN A 332 -7.43 -8.85 20.14
N ILE A 333 -8.68 -8.40 20.24
CA ILE A 333 -9.08 -7.02 19.89
C ILE A 333 -8.32 -6.00 20.76
N ARG A 334 -8.22 -6.23 22.08
CA ARG A 334 -7.44 -5.36 22.97
C ARG A 334 -5.97 -5.30 22.58
N THR A 335 -5.39 -6.43 22.21
CA THR A 335 -4.00 -6.53 21.76
C THR A 335 -3.79 -5.78 20.44
N ILE A 336 -4.71 -5.93 19.48
CA ILE A 336 -4.67 -5.21 18.20
C ILE A 336 -4.72 -3.70 18.44
N SER A 337 -5.64 -3.22 19.27
CA SER A 337 -5.74 -1.79 19.60
C SER A 337 -4.44 -1.24 20.19
N ALA A 338 -3.82 -1.97 21.13
CA ALA A 338 -2.54 -1.56 21.71
C ALA A 338 -1.39 -1.53 20.68
N ILE A 339 -1.35 -2.52 19.77
CA ILE A 339 -0.35 -2.55 18.69
C ILE A 339 -0.54 -1.36 17.74
N VAL A 340 -1.78 -1.03 17.38
CA VAL A 340 -2.05 0.09 16.48
C VAL A 340 -1.66 1.42 17.14
N GLU A 341 -1.97 1.62 18.41
CA GLU A 341 -1.55 2.81 19.16
C GLU A 341 -0.01 2.94 19.21
N GLN A 342 0.68 1.84 19.50
CA GLN A 342 2.15 1.82 19.49
C GLN A 342 2.73 2.08 18.09
N THR A 343 2.11 1.54 17.04
CA THR A 343 2.50 1.79 15.65
C THR A 343 2.31 3.26 15.29
N GLY A 344 1.20 3.89 15.68
CA GLY A 344 0.97 5.32 15.49
C GLY A 344 2.09 6.17 16.09
N SER A 345 2.45 5.94 17.36
CA SER A 345 3.55 6.65 18.01
C SER A 345 4.91 6.44 17.32
N ARG A 346 5.18 5.22 16.83
CA ARG A 346 6.41 4.92 16.08
C ARG A 346 6.44 5.62 14.72
N LEU A 347 5.31 5.72 14.03
CA LEU A 347 5.19 6.41 12.75
C LEU A 347 5.44 7.91 12.92
N GLU A 348 4.90 8.53 13.97
CA GLU A 348 5.17 9.95 14.30
C GLU A 348 6.68 10.20 14.52
N HIS A 349 7.35 9.34 15.29
CA HIS A 349 8.79 9.45 15.51
C HIS A 349 9.59 9.27 14.20
N THR A 350 9.18 8.29 13.37
CA THR A 350 9.84 8.04 12.08
C THR A 350 9.65 9.22 11.12
N GLU A 351 8.48 9.88 11.13
CA GLU A 351 8.23 11.09 10.33
C GLU A 351 9.14 12.25 10.74
N GLN A 352 9.38 12.42 12.04
CA GLN A 352 10.33 13.42 12.55
C GLN A 352 11.76 13.13 12.10
N GLU A 353 12.19 11.86 12.18
CA GLU A 353 13.53 11.44 11.72
C GLU A 353 13.72 11.64 10.21
N ILE A 354 12.70 11.32 9.41
CA ILE A 354 12.74 11.54 7.96
C ILE A 354 12.81 13.03 7.62
N SER A 355 12.05 13.86 8.33
CA SER A 355 12.08 15.32 8.14
C SER A 355 13.47 15.88 8.44
N ALA A 356 14.05 15.49 9.58
CA ALA A 356 15.41 15.87 9.95
C ALA A 356 16.46 15.33 8.95
N MET A 357 16.27 14.12 8.41
CA MET A 357 17.15 13.56 7.39
C MET A 357 17.06 14.33 6.07
N SER A 358 15.87 14.75 5.66
CA SER A 358 15.66 15.58 4.46
C SER A 358 16.38 16.93 4.61
N GLU A 359 16.20 17.61 5.75
CA GLU A 359 16.90 18.88 6.06
C GLU A 359 18.43 18.72 6.02
N ARG A 360 18.96 17.68 6.66
CA ARG A 360 20.41 17.40 6.66
C ARG A 360 20.94 17.07 5.28
N SER A 361 20.16 16.37 4.45
CA SER A 361 20.52 16.06 3.08
C SER A 361 20.59 17.33 2.22
N LEU A 362 19.63 18.24 2.38
CA LEU A 362 19.65 19.54 1.70
C LEU A 362 20.87 20.38 2.11
N ALA A 363 21.19 20.43 3.41
CA ALA A 363 22.36 21.13 3.93
C ALA A 363 23.69 20.52 3.42
N LEU A 364 23.74 19.20 3.28
CA LEU A 364 24.90 18.50 2.73
C LEU A 364 25.10 18.80 1.24
N SER A 365 23.99 18.88 0.48
CA SER A 365 24.00 19.34 -0.91
C SER A 365 24.53 20.77 -1.00
N GLU A 366 24.00 21.70 -0.18
CA GLU A 366 24.47 23.09 -0.13
C GLU A 366 25.96 23.20 0.19
N THR A 367 26.44 22.42 1.16
CA THR A 367 27.88 22.40 1.51
C THR A 367 28.73 21.96 0.31
N ALA A 368 28.29 20.96 -0.45
CA ALA A 368 28.99 20.56 -1.67
C ALA A 368 28.98 21.66 -2.73
N GLU A 369 27.83 22.33 -2.92
CA GLU A 369 27.69 23.47 -3.84
C GLU A 369 28.63 24.63 -3.46
N GLU A 370 28.73 24.97 -2.17
CA GLU A 370 29.63 26.00 -1.64
C GLU A 370 31.10 25.68 -1.88
N ILE A 371 31.50 24.42 -1.73
CA ILE A 371 32.88 23.99 -2.04
C ILE A 371 33.20 24.21 -3.52
N TYR A 372 32.25 23.92 -4.41
CA TYR A 372 32.44 24.20 -5.84
C TYR A 372 32.51 25.70 -6.09
N GLN A 373 31.63 26.51 -5.49
CA GLN A 373 31.68 27.97 -5.61
C GLN A 373 33.01 28.55 -5.12
N ALA A 374 33.59 28.00 -4.04
CA ALA A 374 34.88 28.41 -3.51
C ALA A 374 36.05 28.21 -4.51
N PHE A 375 35.87 27.35 -5.53
CA PHE A 375 36.85 27.24 -6.62
C PHE A 375 36.83 28.42 -7.60
N GLY A 376 35.79 29.25 -7.61
CA GLY A 376 35.73 30.49 -8.40
C GLY A 376 36.09 30.30 -9.87
N ASP A 377 36.97 31.14 -10.40
CA ASP A 377 37.38 31.11 -11.82
C ASP A 377 38.38 30.00 -12.18
N THR A 378 38.76 29.16 -11.23
CA THR A 378 39.78 28.13 -11.45
C THR A 378 39.16 26.85 -12.00
N ASP A 379 39.85 26.17 -12.91
CA ASP A 379 39.42 24.95 -13.62
C ASP A 379 38.78 23.88 -12.72
N LEU A 380 37.49 23.59 -12.91
CA LEU A 380 36.74 22.59 -12.13
C LEU A 380 37.15 21.14 -12.43
N GLY A 381 37.88 20.90 -13.51
CA GLY A 381 38.30 19.58 -13.98
C GLY A 381 37.16 18.77 -14.59
N GLY A 382 37.51 17.89 -15.54
CA GLY A 382 36.62 16.89 -16.12
C GLY A 382 35.35 17.48 -16.74
N MET A 383 34.23 16.80 -16.49
CA MET A 383 32.92 17.15 -17.07
C MET A 383 32.37 18.48 -16.54
N HIS A 384 32.66 18.84 -15.28
CA HIS A 384 32.18 20.08 -14.67
C HIS A 384 32.75 21.31 -15.37
N GLU A 385 34.06 21.33 -15.64
CA GLU A 385 34.67 22.44 -16.38
C GLU A 385 34.17 22.50 -17.83
N GLN A 386 34.06 21.34 -18.49
CA GLN A 386 33.52 21.28 -19.85
C GLN A 386 32.11 21.87 -19.94
N ALA A 387 31.22 21.50 -19.00
CA ALA A 387 29.89 22.08 -18.91
C ALA A 387 29.94 23.59 -18.60
N ARG A 388 30.84 24.05 -17.72
CA ARG A 388 31.01 25.48 -17.41
C ARG A 388 31.38 26.30 -18.64
N GLN A 389 32.35 25.83 -19.41
CA GLN A 389 32.82 26.53 -20.62
C GLN A 389 31.73 26.62 -21.69
N GLU A 390 31.02 25.51 -21.94
CA GLU A 390 29.89 25.50 -22.86
C GLU A 390 28.76 26.43 -22.38
N ALA A 391 28.46 26.43 -21.08
CA ALA A 391 27.44 27.30 -20.50
C ALA A 391 27.81 28.79 -20.63
N LEU A 392 29.07 29.18 -20.37
CA LEU A 392 29.54 30.56 -20.51
C LEU A 392 29.47 31.06 -21.96
N GLN A 393 29.92 30.23 -22.90
CA GLN A 393 29.84 30.56 -24.32
C GLN A 393 28.39 30.71 -24.78
N ALA A 394 27.53 29.80 -24.35
CA ALA A 394 26.12 29.82 -24.70
C ALA A 394 25.38 31.00 -24.06
N ALA A 395 25.64 31.31 -22.78
CA ALA A 395 25.07 32.48 -22.12
C ALA A 395 25.43 33.78 -22.85
N THR A 396 26.69 33.91 -23.30
CA THR A 396 27.15 35.05 -24.09
C THR A 396 26.44 35.11 -25.46
N ALA A 397 26.27 33.97 -26.13
CA ALA A 397 25.55 33.91 -27.41
C ALA A 397 24.07 34.29 -27.27
N ILE A 398 23.40 33.78 -26.24
CA ILE A 398 22.01 34.11 -25.93
C ILE A 398 21.86 35.59 -25.58
N ALA A 399 22.74 36.13 -24.73
CA ALA A 399 22.78 37.56 -24.43
C ALA A 399 22.93 38.39 -25.72
N THR A 400 23.85 38.02 -26.59
CA THR A 400 24.08 38.72 -27.87
C THR A 400 22.84 38.72 -28.77
N LEU A 401 22.10 37.60 -28.84
CA LEU A 401 20.84 37.50 -29.59
C LEU A 401 19.76 38.42 -29.03
N LEU A 402 19.61 38.45 -27.70
CA LEU A 402 18.64 39.31 -27.01
C LEU A 402 18.99 40.80 -27.18
N GLU A 403 20.27 41.16 -27.01
CA GLU A 403 20.75 42.53 -27.24
C GLU A 403 20.61 42.95 -28.70
N GLN A 404 20.85 42.04 -29.65
CA GLN A 404 20.65 42.32 -31.07
C GLN A 404 19.17 42.60 -31.36
N ALA A 405 18.24 41.81 -30.80
CA ALA A 405 16.81 42.05 -30.96
C ALA A 405 16.39 43.42 -30.42
N ILE A 406 17.01 43.90 -29.34
CA ILE A 406 16.82 45.25 -28.82
C ILE A 406 17.39 46.29 -29.80
N ARG A 407 18.64 46.11 -30.25
CA ARG A 407 19.32 47.04 -31.18
C ARG A 407 18.59 47.17 -32.52
N THR A 408 18.01 46.10 -33.04
CA THR A 408 17.27 46.10 -34.31
C THR A 408 15.82 46.53 -34.17
N GLY A 409 15.33 46.78 -32.95
CA GLY A 409 13.94 47.12 -32.67
C GLY A 409 12.95 45.97 -32.85
N THR A 410 13.44 44.73 -32.92
CA THR A 410 12.60 43.52 -32.99
C THR A 410 11.85 43.29 -31.67
N LEU A 411 12.51 43.57 -30.54
CA LEU A 411 11.89 43.62 -29.22
C LEU A 411 12.34 44.90 -28.50
N THR A 412 11.46 45.46 -27.67
CA THR A 412 11.87 46.49 -26.70
C THR A 412 12.61 45.86 -25.52
N GLU A 413 13.38 46.64 -24.78
CA GLU A 413 14.03 46.16 -23.56
C GLU A 413 13.01 45.60 -22.55
N ALA A 414 11.87 46.28 -22.35
CA ALA A 414 10.80 45.79 -21.48
C ALA A 414 10.23 44.43 -21.93
N GLN A 415 10.16 44.18 -23.23
CA GLN A 415 9.71 42.88 -23.77
C GLN A 415 10.74 41.77 -23.59
N VAL A 416 12.04 42.08 -23.57
CA VAL A 416 13.09 41.08 -23.29
C VAL A 416 13.06 40.63 -21.82
N PHE A 417 12.71 41.53 -20.91
CA PHE A 417 12.55 41.24 -19.48
C PHE A 417 11.09 40.99 -19.08
N ASP A 418 10.26 40.54 -20.01
CA ASP A 418 8.85 40.25 -19.76
C ASP A 418 8.67 39.08 -18.79
N THR A 419 8.07 39.36 -17.64
CA THR A 419 7.69 38.37 -16.62
C THR A 419 6.17 38.28 -16.43
N ALA A 420 5.39 38.89 -17.33
CA ALA A 420 3.93 38.82 -17.32
C ALA A 420 3.44 37.52 -17.99
N TYR A 421 3.89 36.38 -17.48
CA TYR A 421 3.63 35.03 -17.98
C TYR A 421 2.14 34.80 -18.28
N GLN A 422 1.75 34.82 -19.55
CA GLN A 422 0.36 34.61 -19.96
C GLN A 422 0.07 33.11 -20.07
N PRO A 423 -0.83 32.52 -19.28
CA PRO A 423 -1.09 31.09 -19.35
C PRO A 423 -1.67 30.70 -20.72
N ILE A 424 -1.12 29.65 -21.32
CA ILE A 424 -1.64 29.04 -22.55
C ILE A 424 -2.80 28.12 -22.16
N ALA A 425 -4.01 28.46 -22.60
CA ALA A 425 -5.21 27.69 -22.29
C ALA A 425 -5.14 26.25 -22.83
N GLY A 426 -5.69 25.31 -22.09
CA GLY A 426 -5.78 23.90 -22.51
C GLY A 426 -4.45 23.13 -22.47
N THR A 427 -3.44 23.62 -21.75
CA THR A 427 -2.15 22.93 -21.58
C THR A 427 -2.05 22.28 -20.20
N ASN A 428 -1.60 21.02 -20.15
CA ASN A 428 -1.32 20.30 -18.91
C ASN A 428 -0.08 19.39 -19.12
N PRO A 429 1.10 19.68 -18.52
CA PRO A 429 1.38 20.74 -17.54
C PRO A 429 1.14 22.17 -18.07
N GLN A 430 0.82 23.10 -17.17
CA GLN A 430 0.57 24.51 -17.51
C GLN A 430 1.77 25.13 -18.24
N LYS A 431 1.50 25.72 -19.41
CA LYS A 431 2.46 26.49 -20.20
C LYS A 431 2.14 27.98 -20.21
N TYR A 432 3.12 28.80 -20.52
CA TYR A 432 3.01 30.25 -20.53
C TYR A 432 3.53 30.85 -21.83
N HIS A 433 3.16 32.11 -22.07
CA HIS A 433 3.66 32.92 -23.16
C HIS A 433 4.33 34.19 -22.61
N THR A 434 5.45 34.58 -23.21
CA THR A 434 6.14 35.86 -23.00
C THR A 434 6.47 36.54 -24.33
N ALA A 435 6.73 37.85 -24.30
CA ALA A 435 7.01 38.63 -25.49
C ALA A 435 8.26 38.18 -26.29
N TYR A 436 9.22 37.51 -25.66
CA TYR A 436 10.46 37.03 -26.31
C TYR A 436 10.37 35.57 -26.80
N ASP A 437 9.24 34.88 -26.62
CA ASP A 437 9.11 33.46 -26.96
C ASP A 437 9.44 33.14 -28.41
N ARG A 438 8.93 33.95 -29.35
CA ARG A 438 9.17 33.73 -30.78
C ARG A 438 10.65 33.88 -31.13
N LEU A 439 11.31 34.88 -30.54
CA LEU A 439 12.76 35.07 -30.72
C LEU A 439 13.52 33.85 -30.17
N ALA A 440 13.14 33.36 -29.00
CA ALA A 440 13.75 32.17 -28.40
C ALA A 440 13.54 30.92 -29.27
N ASP A 441 12.33 30.68 -29.78
CA ASP A 441 12.00 29.53 -30.63
C ASP A 441 12.80 29.55 -31.94
N ASP A 442 12.96 30.71 -32.54
CA ASP A 442 13.68 30.88 -33.81
C ASP A 442 15.20 30.78 -33.66
N ASN A 443 15.77 31.17 -32.50
CA ASN A 443 17.22 31.39 -32.39
C ASN A 443 17.93 30.54 -31.32
N PHE A 444 17.30 30.27 -30.17
CA PHE A 444 17.98 29.56 -29.09
C PHE A 444 18.32 28.11 -29.44
N PRO A 445 17.52 27.35 -30.22
CA PRO A 445 17.87 25.98 -30.60
C PRO A 445 19.22 25.86 -31.31
N ALA A 446 19.65 26.86 -32.07
CA ALA A 446 20.95 26.83 -32.75
C ALA A 446 22.12 26.77 -31.75
N VAL A 447 21.99 27.45 -30.60
CA VAL A 447 22.98 27.41 -29.51
C VAL A 447 22.83 26.12 -28.70
N GLN A 448 21.60 25.79 -28.30
CA GLN A 448 21.29 24.67 -27.40
C GLN A 448 21.62 23.30 -28.03
N GLU A 449 21.24 23.08 -29.29
CA GLU A 449 21.44 21.79 -29.97
C GLU A 449 22.91 21.52 -30.30
N ALA A 450 23.67 22.58 -30.61
CA ALA A 450 25.09 22.45 -30.92
C ALA A 450 25.87 21.84 -29.73
N ILE A 451 25.47 22.15 -28.50
CA ILE A 451 26.08 21.59 -27.28
C ILE A 451 25.81 20.09 -27.19
N LEU A 452 24.56 19.65 -27.36
CA LEU A 452 24.18 18.23 -27.30
C LEU A 452 24.83 17.41 -28.42
N GLN A 453 25.03 18.00 -29.60
CA GLN A 453 25.71 17.36 -30.72
C GLN A 453 27.21 17.19 -30.47
N ARG A 454 27.86 18.18 -29.83
CA ARG A 454 29.27 18.10 -29.45
C ARG A 454 29.51 17.12 -28.29
N HIS A 455 28.56 17.04 -27.36
CA HIS A 455 28.72 16.35 -26.08
C HIS A 455 27.57 15.39 -25.78
N PRO A 456 27.65 14.12 -26.22
CA PRO A 456 26.59 13.12 -25.99
C PRO A 456 26.28 12.83 -24.51
N SER A 457 27.22 13.12 -23.60
CA SER A 457 27.03 12.98 -22.15
C SER A 457 26.16 14.07 -21.52
N ILE A 458 25.93 15.18 -22.24
CA ILE A 458 25.03 16.25 -21.81
C ILE A 458 23.58 15.83 -22.09
N ALA A 459 22.79 15.74 -21.02
CA ALA A 459 21.38 15.38 -21.11
C ALA A 459 20.53 16.54 -21.64
N TYR A 460 20.83 17.78 -21.25
CA TYR A 460 20.15 18.98 -21.75
C TYR A 460 21.00 20.24 -21.60
N ALA A 461 20.69 21.25 -22.40
CA ALA A 461 21.29 22.58 -22.32
C ALA A 461 20.25 23.62 -22.75
N GLY A 462 20.05 24.67 -21.96
CA GLY A 462 19.11 25.72 -22.34
C GLY A 462 19.08 26.95 -21.44
N ALA A 463 18.44 28.00 -21.94
CA ALA A 463 18.32 29.28 -21.27
C ALA A 463 16.98 29.37 -20.55
N VAL A 464 17.00 29.82 -19.30
CA VAL A 464 15.84 30.14 -18.49
C VAL A 464 15.90 31.59 -18.05
N ASP A 465 14.76 32.24 -17.88
CA ASP A 465 14.71 33.58 -17.30
C ASP A 465 14.89 33.55 -15.76
N VAL A 466 14.88 34.74 -15.13
CA VAL A 466 15.09 34.89 -13.68
C VAL A 466 14.11 34.11 -12.80
N ASN A 467 12.92 33.78 -13.29
CA ASN A 467 11.93 32.98 -12.54
C ASN A 467 11.94 31.50 -12.94
N GLY A 468 12.93 31.07 -13.73
CA GLY A 468 13.04 29.68 -14.19
C GLY A 468 12.10 29.35 -15.35
N TYR A 469 11.56 30.35 -16.05
CA TYR A 469 10.78 30.14 -17.26
C TYR A 469 11.68 29.70 -18.40
N PHE A 470 11.34 28.59 -19.04
CA PHE A 470 12.10 27.96 -20.11
C PHE A 470 11.42 28.27 -21.45
N PRO A 471 11.70 29.42 -22.12
CA PRO A 471 10.99 29.81 -23.33
C PRO A 471 11.09 28.73 -24.42
N THR A 472 12.29 28.20 -24.65
CA THR A 472 12.52 27.19 -25.67
C THR A 472 13.57 26.21 -25.18
N HIS A 473 13.27 24.92 -25.30
CA HIS A 473 14.15 23.85 -24.87
C HIS A 473 14.76 23.12 -26.07
N ASN A 474 15.78 22.29 -25.84
CA ASN A 474 16.28 21.32 -26.82
C ASN A 474 15.14 20.59 -27.55
N LYS A 475 15.36 20.22 -28.82
CA LYS A 475 14.34 19.66 -29.72
C LYS A 475 13.66 18.42 -29.14
N LYS A 476 14.42 17.53 -28.51
CA LYS A 476 13.91 16.31 -27.86
C LYS A 476 12.99 16.56 -26.65
N PHE A 477 12.93 17.79 -26.17
CA PHE A 477 12.07 18.24 -25.08
C PHE A 477 11.12 19.36 -25.53
N SER A 478 10.91 19.50 -26.85
CA SER A 478 10.04 20.50 -27.47
C SER A 478 9.10 19.86 -28.50
N GLU A 479 8.72 18.59 -28.29
CA GLU A 479 7.79 17.88 -29.17
C GLU A 479 6.38 18.49 -29.12
N PRO A 480 5.56 18.40 -30.18
CA PRO A 480 4.16 18.86 -30.14
C PRO A 480 3.37 18.21 -28.99
N LEU A 481 2.49 18.97 -28.34
CA LEU A 481 1.64 18.45 -27.28
C LEU A 481 0.65 17.42 -27.80
N THR A 482 0.49 16.35 -27.04
CA THR A 482 -0.37 15.21 -27.35
C THR A 482 -1.70 15.25 -26.59
N GLY A 483 -1.73 15.94 -25.45
CA GLY A 483 -2.85 15.93 -24.51
C GLY A 483 -2.76 14.83 -23.45
N ASP A 484 -1.77 13.93 -23.54
CA ASP A 484 -1.42 12.98 -22.49
C ASP A 484 -0.43 13.65 -21.52
N TYR A 485 -0.81 13.78 -20.26
CA TYR A 485 0.00 14.43 -19.24
C TYR A 485 1.36 13.77 -19.04
N GLU A 486 1.42 12.44 -18.96
CA GLU A 486 2.66 11.71 -18.67
C GLU A 486 3.64 11.81 -19.84
N TYR A 487 3.12 11.75 -21.06
CA TYR A 487 3.93 11.94 -22.27
C TYR A 487 4.44 13.39 -22.38
N ASP A 488 3.52 14.37 -22.27
CA ASP A 488 3.82 15.79 -22.45
C ASP A 488 4.74 16.34 -21.33
N LEU A 489 4.64 15.80 -20.11
CA LEU A 489 5.51 16.15 -18.97
C LEU A 489 6.99 15.90 -19.28
N LEU A 490 7.28 14.81 -20.01
CA LEU A 490 8.63 14.35 -20.34
C LEU A 490 9.15 14.92 -21.67
N HIS A 491 8.31 14.97 -22.71
CA HIS A 491 8.73 15.28 -24.08
C HIS A 491 8.48 16.74 -24.50
N ASN A 492 7.70 17.52 -23.73
CA ASN A 492 7.49 18.95 -23.97
C ASN A 492 7.71 19.80 -22.70
N ARG A 493 8.96 20.21 -22.50
CA ARG A 493 9.46 20.96 -21.36
C ARG A 493 9.65 22.46 -21.64
N SER A 494 9.38 22.93 -22.87
CA SER A 494 9.39 24.35 -23.22
C SER A 494 8.15 25.09 -22.72
N LYS A 495 8.21 26.43 -22.69
CA LYS A 495 7.14 27.34 -22.24
C LYS A 495 6.66 27.04 -20.81
N ARG A 496 7.51 26.45 -19.97
CA ARG A 496 7.18 26.05 -18.58
C ARG A 496 8.05 26.78 -17.60
N ILE A 497 7.50 27.03 -16.41
CA ILE A 497 8.24 27.58 -15.28
C ILE A 497 8.70 26.41 -14.39
N PHE A 498 9.99 26.31 -14.15
CA PHE A 498 10.58 25.35 -13.22
C PHE A 498 10.81 26.03 -11.88
N ASN A 499 9.79 25.99 -11.02
CA ASN A 499 9.79 26.64 -9.71
C ASN A 499 10.26 25.72 -8.56
N ASP A 500 10.79 24.54 -8.88
CA ASP A 500 11.49 23.70 -7.92
C ASP A 500 12.81 24.35 -7.47
N ARG A 501 13.39 23.84 -6.37
CA ARG A 501 14.63 24.38 -5.78
C ARG A 501 15.76 24.52 -6.81
N THR A 502 15.94 23.52 -7.67
CA THR A 502 17.00 23.54 -8.68
C THR A 502 16.66 24.54 -9.77
N GLY A 503 15.46 24.46 -10.35
CA GLY A 503 15.01 25.32 -11.44
C GLY A 503 14.97 26.82 -11.11
N SER A 504 14.45 27.19 -9.94
CA SER A 504 14.37 28.60 -9.52
C SER A 504 15.77 29.21 -9.34
N ARG A 505 16.69 28.45 -8.74
CA ARG A 505 18.06 28.91 -8.48
C ARG A 505 18.89 29.04 -9.74
N CYS A 506 18.67 28.19 -10.76
CA CYS A 506 19.37 28.30 -12.06
C CYS A 506 19.16 29.66 -12.73
N GLY A 507 17.96 30.24 -12.62
CA GLY A 507 17.64 31.51 -13.27
C GLY A 507 18.00 32.74 -12.45
N ASN A 508 17.98 32.65 -11.12
CA ASN A 508 18.08 33.83 -10.25
C ASN A 508 19.46 34.06 -9.61
N HIS A 509 20.37 33.08 -9.63
CA HIS A 509 21.68 33.25 -9.03
C HIS A 509 22.54 34.25 -9.80
N THR A 510 23.38 35.01 -9.09
CA THR A 510 24.33 35.99 -9.68
C THR A 510 25.79 35.58 -9.50
N GLN A 511 26.02 34.36 -8.99
CA GLN A 511 27.36 33.78 -8.87
C GLN A 511 27.97 33.48 -10.26
N PRO A 512 29.31 33.45 -10.40
CA PRO A 512 29.97 33.16 -11.68
C PRO A 512 29.48 31.86 -12.35
N PHE A 513 29.19 30.85 -11.52
CA PHE A 513 28.45 29.65 -11.89
C PHE A 513 27.78 29.07 -10.64
N LEU A 514 26.83 28.17 -10.84
CA LEU A 514 26.18 27.38 -9.80
C LEU A 514 26.12 25.93 -10.27
N LEU A 515 26.69 25.00 -9.49
CA LEU A 515 26.63 23.56 -9.76
C LEU A 515 25.74 22.90 -8.72
N GLN A 516 24.53 22.49 -9.09
CA GLN A 516 23.58 21.79 -8.23
C GLN A 516 23.57 20.30 -8.55
N THR A 517 23.35 19.45 -7.55
CA THR A 517 23.14 18.01 -7.76
C THR A 517 21.80 17.62 -7.18
N TYR A 518 20.97 16.96 -7.98
CA TYR A 518 19.61 16.61 -7.57
C TYR A 518 19.19 15.26 -8.17
N LYS A 519 18.23 14.61 -7.52
CA LYS A 519 17.59 13.40 -8.03
C LYS A 519 16.35 13.81 -8.82
N ARG A 520 16.20 13.32 -10.04
CA ARG A 520 14.95 13.47 -10.81
C ARG A 520 13.86 12.55 -10.26
N ASP A 521 12.61 12.82 -10.61
CA ASP A 521 11.46 11.94 -10.34
C ASP A 521 11.68 10.51 -10.88
N THR A 522 12.50 10.37 -11.93
CA THR A 522 12.92 9.10 -12.52
C THR A 522 13.92 8.30 -11.67
N GLY A 523 14.44 8.88 -10.57
CA GLY A 523 15.49 8.27 -9.75
C GLY A 523 16.90 8.44 -10.32
N GLU A 524 17.09 9.24 -11.36
CA GLU A 524 18.43 9.55 -11.88
C GLU A 524 19.06 10.72 -11.12
N VAL A 525 20.33 10.59 -10.73
CA VAL A 525 21.10 11.71 -10.17
C VAL A 525 21.68 12.54 -11.30
N MET A 526 21.43 13.84 -11.25
CA MET A 526 21.82 14.79 -12.26
C MET A 526 22.62 15.92 -11.63
N HIS A 527 23.69 16.31 -12.32
CA HIS A 527 24.30 17.60 -12.11
C HIS A 527 23.61 18.63 -13.01
N ASP A 528 23.37 19.83 -12.47
CA ASP A 528 22.93 21.01 -13.19
C ASP A 528 23.94 22.13 -12.97
N LEU A 529 24.66 22.51 -14.02
CA LEU A 529 25.55 23.65 -14.01
C LEU A 529 24.87 24.82 -14.70
N SER A 530 24.75 25.95 -14.01
CA SER A 530 24.18 27.19 -14.53
C SER A 530 25.14 28.36 -14.42
N VAL A 531 25.04 29.29 -15.38
CA VAL A 531 25.75 30.57 -15.40
C VAL A 531 24.78 31.70 -15.74
N PRO A 532 24.94 32.91 -15.18
CA PRO A 532 24.02 34.01 -15.41
C PRO A 532 24.14 34.58 -16.82
N ILE A 533 23.00 34.99 -17.38
CA ILE A 533 22.85 35.70 -18.66
C ILE A 533 22.55 37.16 -18.34
N TYR A 534 23.44 38.05 -18.76
CA TYR A 534 23.24 39.49 -18.67
C TYR A 534 22.98 40.09 -20.04
N VAL A 535 21.90 40.86 -20.16
CA VAL A 535 21.53 41.60 -21.38
C VAL A 535 21.65 43.08 -21.07
N ASN A 536 22.51 43.81 -21.78
CA ASN A 536 22.81 45.23 -21.50
C ASN A 536 23.17 45.50 -20.02
N GLY A 537 23.85 44.55 -19.37
CA GLY A 537 24.25 44.66 -17.95
C GLY A 537 23.13 44.36 -16.93
N LYS A 538 21.92 44.03 -17.35
CA LYS A 538 20.82 43.59 -16.47
C LYS A 538 20.69 42.06 -16.49
N HIS A 539 20.45 41.46 -15.32
CA HIS A 539 20.30 40.02 -15.18
C HIS A 539 18.98 39.55 -15.81
N TRP A 540 19.06 38.77 -16.88
CA TRP A 540 17.90 38.24 -17.60
C TRP A 540 17.46 36.88 -17.05
N GLY A 541 18.44 36.03 -16.73
CA GLY A 541 18.22 34.68 -16.27
C GLY A 541 19.51 33.87 -16.31
N GLY A 542 19.44 32.56 -16.50
CA GLY A 542 20.61 31.67 -16.52
C GLY A 542 20.64 30.72 -17.70
N PHE A 543 21.84 30.38 -18.16
CA PHE A 543 22.07 29.27 -19.08
C PHE A 543 22.47 28.04 -18.28
N ARG A 544 21.68 26.96 -18.36
CA ARG A 544 21.87 25.73 -17.59
C ARG A 544 22.19 24.54 -18.48
N ILE A 545 23.07 23.68 -18.00
CA ILE A 545 23.50 22.44 -18.64
C ILE A 545 23.36 21.32 -17.63
N GLY A 546 22.57 20.30 -17.97
CA GLY A 546 22.40 19.12 -17.14
C GLY A 546 23.03 17.88 -17.74
N TYR A 547 23.70 17.10 -16.91
CA TYR A 547 24.38 15.85 -17.27
C TYR A 547 24.28 14.86 -16.11
N ARG A 548 24.40 13.57 -16.42
CA ARG A 548 24.33 12.51 -15.40
C ARG A 548 25.57 12.58 -14.52
N SER A 549 25.40 12.33 -13.22
CA SER A 549 26.56 12.03 -12.37
C SER A 549 27.08 10.63 -12.72
N GLU A 550 28.38 10.52 -12.98
CA GLU A 550 29.06 9.23 -13.21
C GLU A 550 29.32 8.46 -11.91
#